data_AF-A0A919JYJ7-F1
#
_entry.id   AF-A0A919JYJ7-F1
#
_cell.length_a   1.000
_cell.length_b   1.000
_cell.length_c   1.000
_cell.angle_alpha   90.00
_cell.angle_beta   90.00
_cell.angle_gamma   90.00
#
_symmetry.space_group_name_H-M   'P 1'
#
loop_
_entity.id
_entity.type
_entity.pdbx_description
1 polymer ?
#
loop_
_entity_poly.entity_id
_entity_poly.type
_entity_poly.pdbx_seq_one_letter_code
_entity_poly.pdbx_strand_id
1 'polypeptide(L)'
;MTRRLVLTADGVFLTLIGGVQFTFELLSYLAGAGPLGAIFENSHYTLGWVEAHGLATLIGILLLTVARTDGRPFWNVLALAVHALLGGANLFFWSSFGHFGLVPMGVAATVAHGLFVLGNAWVLWSPGRLPAARPAPDA
;
A
#
# COMPACT_ATOMS: atom_id res chain seq x y z
N MET A 1 -11.10 -17.40 -0.80
CA MET A 1 -9.73 -17.66 -0.33
C MET A 1 -8.74 -16.70 -0.97
N THR A 2 -8.65 -16.63 -2.31
CA THR A 2 -7.72 -15.76 -3.05
C THR A 2 -7.80 -14.28 -2.70
N ARG A 3 -9.00 -13.69 -2.58
CA ARG A 3 -9.17 -12.27 -2.17
C ARG A 3 -8.56 -11.95 -0.80
N ARG A 4 -8.73 -12.84 0.17
CA ARG A 4 -8.16 -12.66 1.51
C ARG A 4 -6.64 -12.76 1.48
N LEU A 5 -6.09 -13.66 0.67
CA LEU A 5 -4.65 -13.80 0.50
C LEU A 5 -4.04 -12.53 -0.10
N VAL A 6 -4.64 -11.99 -1.17
CA VAL A 6 -4.20 -10.73 -1.78
C VAL A 6 -4.25 -9.59 -0.78
N LEU A 7 -5.39 -9.38 -0.10
CA LEU A 7 -5.52 -8.35 0.95
C LEU A 7 -4.52 -8.53 2.10
N THR A 8 -4.21 -9.78 2.47
CA THR A 8 -3.23 -10.05 3.54
C THR A 8 -1.83 -9.67 3.08
N ALA A 9 -1.43 -10.07 1.88
CA ALA A 9 -0.13 -9.70 1.31
C ALA A 9 0.00 -8.18 1.17
N ASP A 10 -1.07 -7.51 0.74
CA ASP A 10 -1.16 -6.06 0.62
C ASP A 10 -0.97 -5.37 1.96
N GLY A 11 -1.73 -5.81 2.95
CA GLY A 11 -1.67 -5.29 4.30
C GLY A 11 -0.29 -5.48 4.94
N VAL A 12 0.34 -6.66 4.77
CA VAL A 12 1.70 -6.91 5.24
C VAL A 12 2.68 -5.94 4.58
N PHE A 13 2.62 -5.79 3.26
CA PHE A 13 3.52 -4.90 2.52
C PHE A 13 3.38 -3.45 2.98
N LEU A 14 2.16 -2.91 3.00
CA LEU A 14 1.91 -1.52 3.39
C LEU A 14 2.30 -1.25 4.84
N THR A 15 1.99 -2.16 5.78
CA THR A 15 2.36 -2.00 7.19
C THR A 15 3.87 -2.04 7.39
N LEU A 16 4.58 -3.01 6.79
CA LEU A 16 6.01 -3.15 7.01
C LEU A 16 6.80 -2.07 6.29
N ILE A 17 6.57 -1.89 4.99
CA ILE A 17 7.34 -0.95 4.18
C ILE A 17 6.97 0.50 4.52
N GLY A 18 5.67 0.79 4.66
CA GLY A 18 5.22 2.09 5.15
C GLY A 18 5.77 2.38 6.55
N GLY A 19 5.71 1.41 7.47
CA GLY A 19 6.14 1.62 8.85
C GLY A 19 7.64 1.86 8.99
N VAL A 20 8.45 1.14 8.22
CA VAL A 20 9.91 1.33 8.19
C VAL A 20 10.26 2.70 7.61
N GLN A 21 9.64 3.10 6.49
CA GLN A 21 9.92 4.40 5.87
C GLN A 21 9.46 5.56 6.76
N PHE A 22 8.24 5.48 7.29
CA PHE A 22 7.71 6.42 8.28
C PHE A 22 8.66 6.61 9.47
N THR A 23 9.22 5.51 9.99
CA THR A 23 10.19 5.57 11.09
C THR A 23 11.49 6.25 10.65
N PHE A 24 12.01 5.94 9.47
CA PHE A 24 13.21 6.59 8.94
C PHE A 24 13.01 8.08 8.73
N GLU A 25 11.86 8.52 8.23
CA GLU A 25 11.56 9.95 8.05
C GLU A 25 11.52 10.69 9.38
N LEU A 26 10.86 10.14 10.40
CA LEU A 26 10.82 10.75 11.73
C LEU A 26 12.22 10.83 12.36
N LEU A 27 13.00 9.75 12.29
CA LEU A 27 14.38 9.75 12.80
C LEU A 27 15.28 10.73 12.04
N SER A 28 15.10 10.83 10.73
CA SER A 28 15.87 11.75 9.89
C SER A 28 15.53 13.20 10.20
N TYR A 29 14.25 13.53 10.36
CA TYR A 29 13.82 14.88 10.68
C TYR A 29 14.23 15.33 12.09
N LEU A 30 14.03 14.46 13.09
CA LEU A 30 14.23 14.81 14.51
C LEU A 30 15.70 14.74 14.96
N ALA A 31 16.50 13.87 14.35
CA ALA A 31 17.85 13.57 14.82
C ALA A 31 18.92 13.54 13.72
N GLY A 32 18.57 13.87 12.48
CA GLY A 32 19.49 13.75 11.33
C GLY A 32 19.97 12.31 11.09
N ALA A 33 19.27 11.32 11.64
CA ALA A 33 19.75 9.95 11.73
C ALA A 33 19.12 9.03 10.67
N GLY A 34 19.88 8.00 10.27
CA GLY A 34 19.40 6.97 9.34
C GLY A 34 19.63 7.32 7.86
N PRO A 35 19.11 6.49 6.94
CA PRO A 35 19.44 6.56 5.52
C PRO A 35 19.01 7.86 4.83
N LEU A 36 18.05 8.58 5.42
CA LEU A 36 17.47 9.81 4.87
C LEU A 36 17.86 11.05 5.68
N GLY A 37 18.75 10.93 6.67
CA GLY A 37 19.16 12.00 7.59
C GLY A 37 19.65 13.25 6.85
N ALA A 38 20.58 13.06 5.91
CA ALA A 38 21.13 14.14 5.09
C ALA A 38 20.11 14.83 4.17
N ILE A 39 18.94 14.21 3.96
CA ILE A 39 17.86 14.73 3.11
C ILE A 39 16.82 15.47 3.97
N PHE A 40 16.49 14.92 5.15
CA PHE A 40 15.31 15.32 5.90
C PHE A 40 15.58 16.04 7.23
N GLU A 41 16.83 16.16 7.69
CA GLU A 41 17.15 16.94 8.89
C GLU A 41 16.59 18.36 8.81
N ASN A 42 15.64 18.70 9.70
CA ASN A 42 14.92 19.99 9.72
C ASN A 42 14.25 20.40 8.39
N SER A 43 14.00 19.46 7.49
CA SER A 43 13.45 19.73 6.16
C SER A 43 11.92 19.71 6.16
N HIS A 44 11.29 20.78 5.67
CA HIS A 44 9.83 20.85 5.52
C HIS A 44 9.27 19.83 4.49
N TYR A 45 10.11 19.33 3.58
CA TYR A 45 9.71 18.29 2.63
C TYR A 45 9.32 16.98 3.31
N THR A 46 9.79 16.75 4.54
CA THR A 46 9.54 15.52 5.29
C THR A 46 8.05 15.30 5.59
N LEU A 47 7.25 16.37 5.70
CA LEU A 47 5.82 16.27 6.01
C LEU A 47 5.07 15.34 5.05
N GLY A 48 5.24 15.54 3.74
CA GLY A 48 4.53 14.74 2.74
C GLY A 48 4.93 13.27 2.74
N TRP A 49 6.20 12.97 3.08
CA TRP A 49 6.71 11.60 3.19
C TRP A 49 6.14 10.91 4.43
N VAL A 50 6.19 11.59 5.57
CA VAL A 50 5.63 11.11 6.84
C VAL A 50 4.13 10.84 6.71
N GLU A 51 3.37 11.75 6.09
CA GLU A 51 1.94 11.55 5.86
C GLU A 51 1.67 10.37 4.92
N ALA A 52 2.40 10.27 3.80
CA ALA A 52 2.22 9.19 2.84
C ALA A 52 2.51 7.80 3.45
N HIS A 53 3.65 7.64 4.11
CA HIS A 53 4.06 6.35 4.69
C HIS A 53 3.33 6.04 6.00
N GLY A 54 2.99 7.06 6.79
CA GLY A 54 2.12 6.92 7.94
C GLY A 54 0.74 6.41 7.54
N LEU A 55 0.10 7.03 6.54
CA LEU A 55 -1.19 6.57 6.01
C LEU A 55 -1.09 5.18 5.38
N ALA A 56 -0.04 4.89 4.62
CA ALA A 56 0.20 3.55 4.10
C ALA A 56 0.25 2.51 5.22
N THR A 57 0.94 2.80 6.32
CA THR A 57 1.02 1.91 7.49
C THR A 57 -0.35 1.65 8.10
N LEU A 58 -1.13 2.70 8.34
CA LEU A 58 -2.46 2.63 8.92
C LEU A 58 -3.43 1.85 8.01
N ILE A 59 -3.39 2.12 6.70
CA ILE A 59 -4.18 1.38 5.71
C ILE A 59 -3.75 -0.09 5.69
N GLY A 60 -2.46 -0.39 5.77
CA GLY A 60 -1.97 -1.76 5.84
C GLY A 60 -2.55 -2.53 7.04
N ILE A 61 -2.57 -1.89 8.23
CA ILE A 61 -3.15 -2.46 9.45
C ILE A 61 -4.66 -2.70 9.27
N LEU A 62 -5.36 -1.75 8.63
CA LEU A 62 -6.78 -1.90 8.30
C LEU A 62 -6.99 -3.09 7.36
N LEU A 63 -6.20 -3.22 6.29
CA LEU A 63 -6.31 -4.33 5.34
C LEU A 63 -6.04 -5.69 5.99
N LEU A 64 -5.03 -5.79 6.87
CA LEU A 64 -4.78 -6.99 7.67
C LEU A 64 -5.95 -7.37 8.57
N THR A 65 -6.60 -6.36 9.16
CA THR A 65 -7.75 -6.56 10.03
C THR A 65 -8.96 -7.06 9.24
N VAL A 66 -9.32 -6.36 8.17
CA VAL A 66 -10.51 -6.71 7.36
C VAL A 66 -10.29 -7.99 6.56
N ALA A 67 -9.07 -8.35 6.17
CA ALA A 67 -8.79 -9.64 5.52
C ALA A 67 -9.22 -10.84 6.40
N ARG A 68 -9.20 -10.68 7.72
CA ARG A 68 -9.61 -11.70 8.70
C ARG A 68 -11.10 -11.63 9.01
N THR A 69 -11.69 -10.44 9.05
CA THR A 69 -13.04 -10.21 9.59
C THR A 69 -14.10 -9.92 8.54
N ASP A 70 -13.74 -9.50 7.33
CA ASP A 70 -14.66 -9.03 6.29
C ASP A 70 -14.30 -9.58 4.90
N GLY A 71 -15.27 -10.23 4.24
CA GLY A 71 -15.09 -10.86 2.93
C GLY A 71 -15.48 -10.00 1.72
N ARG A 72 -15.91 -8.74 1.93
CA ARG A 72 -16.48 -7.91 0.87
C ARG A 72 -15.44 -7.54 -0.20
N PRO A 73 -15.83 -7.52 -1.50
CA PRO A 73 -14.95 -7.08 -2.59
C PRO A 73 -14.50 -5.62 -2.44
N PHE A 74 -15.29 -4.81 -1.74
CA PHE A 74 -14.99 -3.40 -1.45
C PHE A 74 -13.56 -3.16 -0.98
N TRP A 75 -13.02 -4.03 -0.11
CA TRP A 75 -11.66 -3.87 0.40
C TRP A 75 -10.58 -4.04 -0.66
N ASN A 76 -10.81 -4.85 -1.70
CA ASN A 76 -9.87 -4.99 -2.81
C ASN A 76 -9.99 -3.79 -3.76
N VAL A 77 -11.17 -3.18 -3.88
CA VAL A 77 -11.34 -1.91 -4.61
C VAL A 77 -10.60 -0.79 -3.90
N LEU A 78 -10.72 -0.70 -2.58
CA LEU A 78 -9.98 0.27 -1.78
C LEU A 78 -8.47 0.09 -1.92
N ALA A 79 -7.98 -1.16 -1.77
CA ALA A 79 -6.57 -1.47 -1.89
C ALA A 79 -6.02 -1.14 -3.30
N LEU A 80 -6.78 -1.48 -4.35
CA LEU A 80 -6.47 -1.08 -5.72
C LEU A 80 -6.35 0.43 -5.86
N ALA A 81 -7.32 1.19 -5.33
CA ALA A 81 -7.32 2.64 -5.40
C ALA A 81 -6.12 3.26 -4.66
N VAL A 82 -5.77 2.72 -3.49
CA VAL A 82 -4.58 3.13 -2.72
C VAL A 82 -3.32 2.89 -3.53
N HIS A 83 -3.14 1.70 -4.09
CA HIS A 83 -1.94 1.38 -4.88
C HIS A 83 -1.87 2.16 -6.20
N ALA A 84 -3.00 2.40 -6.85
CA ALA A 84 -3.06 3.26 -8.03
C ALA A 84 -2.69 4.71 -7.70
N LEU A 85 -3.14 5.23 -6.55
CA LEU A 85 -2.78 6.56 -6.08
C LEU A 85 -1.29 6.65 -5.76
N LEU A 86 -0.75 5.73 -4.94
CA LEU A 86 0.65 5.74 -4.52
C LEU A 86 1.61 5.50 -5.71
N GLY A 87 1.34 4.48 -6.52
CA GLY A 87 2.12 4.19 -7.72
C GLY A 87 1.99 5.30 -8.78
N GLY A 88 0.79 5.87 -8.94
CA GLY A 88 0.56 7.01 -9.83
C GLY A 88 1.31 8.26 -9.37
N ALA A 89 1.35 8.54 -8.06
CA ALA A 89 2.13 9.63 -7.50
C ALA A 89 3.63 9.44 -7.75
N ASN A 90 4.17 8.22 -7.61
CA ASN A 90 5.57 7.94 -7.95
C ASN A 90 5.89 8.29 -9.41
N LEU A 91 5.01 7.92 -10.34
CA LEU A 91 5.21 8.20 -11.76
C LEU A 91 5.07 9.69 -12.08
N PHE A 92 4.05 10.35 -11.53
CA PHE A 92 3.76 11.76 -11.81
C PHE A 92 4.82 12.70 -11.21
N PHE A 93 5.32 12.37 -10.02
CA PHE A 93 6.33 13.14 -9.29
C PHE A 93 7.71 12.48 -9.32
N TRP A 94 8.02 11.73 -10.38
CA TRP A 94 9.26 10.95 -10.50
C TRP A 94 10.55 11.77 -10.31
N SER A 95 10.51 13.05 -10.70
CA SER A 95 11.63 13.98 -10.53
C SER A 95 12.09 14.10 -9.07
N SER A 96 11.20 13.89 -8.09
CA SER A 96 11.55 13.86 -6.66
C SER A 96 12.55 12.76 -6.34
N PHE A 97 12.38 11.55 -6.90
CA PHE A 97 13.36 10.47 -6.71
C PHE A 97 14.71 10.82 -7.34
N GLY A 98 14.72 11.50 -8.48
CA GLY A 98 15.95 12.01 -9.09
C GLY A 98 16.64 13.06 -8.23
N HIS A 99 15.88 14.03 -7.72
CA HIS A 99 16.38 15.13 -6.90
C HIS A 99 17.01 14.63 -5.59
N PHE A 100 16.38 13.65 -4.94
CA PHE A 100 16.85 13.10 -3.67
C PHE A 100 17.80 11.90 -3.81
N GLY A 101 18.15 11.49 -5.04
CA GLY A 101 19.03 10.33 -5.26
C GLY A 101 18.40 8.98 -4.87
N LEU A 102 17.07 8.91 -4.86
CA LEU A 102 16.27 7.76 -4.41
C LEU A 102 15.69 6.94 -5.58
N VAL A 103 16.24 7.07 -6.78
CA VAL A 103 15.76 6.35 -7.99
C VAL A 103 15.62 4.84 -7.77
N PRO A 104 16.58 4.11 -7.17
CA PRO A 104 16.40 2.67 -6.93
C PRO A 104 15.20 2.35 -6.04
N MET A 105 14.98 3.15 -4.99
CA MET A 105 13.81 3.03 -4.11
C MET A 105 12.51 3.34 -4.87
N GLY A 106 12.50 4.40 -5.69
CA GLY A 106 11.36 4.77 -6.53
C GLY A 106 10.97 3.68 -7.52
N VAL A 107 11.95 3.00 -8.15
CA VAL A 107 11.70 1.85 -9.03
C VAL A 107 11.06 0.71 -8.23
N ALA A 108 11.66 0.31 -7.11
CA ALA A 108 11.18 -0.80 -6.29
C ALA A 108 9.74 -0.55 -5.78
N ALA A 109 9.47 0.66 -5.26
CA ALA A 109 8.15 1.05 -4.77
C ALA A 109 7.11 1.05 -5.90
N THR A 110 7.44 1.63 -7.06
CA THR A 110 6.53 1.70 -8.22
C THR A 110 6.18 0.31 -8.75
N VAL A 111 7.17 -0.59 -8.85
CA VAL A 111 6.93 -1.99 -9.26
C VAL A 111 6.03 -2.69 -8.25
N ALA A 112 6.30 -2.56 -6.95
CA ALA A 112 5.48 -3.19 -5.92
C ALA A 112 4.03 -2.68 -5.98
N HIS A 113 3.81 -1.38 -6.11
CA HIS A 113 2.46 -0.82 -6.29
C HIS A 113 1.77 -1.36 -7.55
N GLY A 114 2.48 -1.44 -8.68
CA GLY A 114 1.96 -2.04 -9.91
C GLY A 114 1.51 -3.48 -9.71
N LEU A 115 2.30 -4.31 -9.01
CA LEU A 115 1.95 -5.70 -8.69
C LEU A 115 0.66 -5.79 -7.85
N PHE A 116 0.49 -4.91 -6.86
CA PHE A 116 -0.72 -4.89 -6.03
C PHE A 116 -1.95 -4.34 -6.75
N VAL A 117 -1.79 -3.36 -7.66
CA VAL A 117 -2.86 -2.96 -8.58
C VAL A 117 -3.32 -4.16 -9.40
N LEU A 118 -2.39 -4.88 -10.04
CA LEU A 118 -2.72 -6.05 -10.86
C LEU A 118 -3.36 -7.17 -10.04
N GLY A 119 -2.83 -7.44 -8.84
CA GLY A 119 -3.34 -8.49 -7.95
C GLY A 119 -4.76 -8.23 -7.48
N ASN A 120 -5.07 -7.00 -7.03
CA ASN A 120 -6.42 -6.62 -6.63
C ASN A 120 -7.39 -6.61 -7.81
N ALA A 121 -6.96 -6.09 -8.96
CA ALA A 121 -7.79 -6.06 -10.16
C ALA A 121 -8.13 -7.48 -10.64
N TRP A 122 -7.14 -8.38 -10.63
CA TRP A 122 -7.32 -9.79 -10.97
C TRP A 122 -8.38 -10.48 -10.12
N VAL A 123 -8.35 -10.32 -8.78
CA VAL A 123 -9.34 -10.97 -7.90
C VAL A 123 -10.72 -10.32 -7.93
N LEU A 124 -10.83 -9.09 -8.45
CA LEU A 124 -12.08 -8.42 -8.73
C LEU A 124 -12.70 -8.92 -10.04
N TRP A 125 -11.90 -9.11 -11.10
CA TRP A 125 -12.35 -9.63 -12.39
C TRP A 125 -12.53 -11.14 -12.44
N SER A 126 -11.86 -11.88 -11.56
CA SER A 126 -12.04 -13.33 -11.47
C SER A 126 -13.48 -13.65 -11.05
N PRO A 127 -14.28 -14.36 -11.87
CA PRO A 127 -15.63 -14.74 -11.49
C PRO A 127 -15.59 -15.58 -10.21
N GLY A 128 -16.17 -15.05 -9.13
CA GLY A 128 -16.42 -15.83 -7.95
C GLY A 128 -17.39 -16.94 -8.31
N ARG A 129 -17.10 -18.19 -7.91
CA ARG A 129 -18.13 -19.24 -7.89
C ARG A 129 -19.28 -18.68 -7.07
N LEU A 130 -20.38 -18.32 -7.72
CA LEU A 130 -21.63 -18.03 -7.03
C LEU A 130 -21.91 -19.26 -6.14
N PRO A 131 -22.26 -19.07 -4.86
CA PRO A 131 -22.78 -20.16 -4.06
C PRO A 131 -23.91 -20.80 -4.87
N ALA A 132 -23.89 -22.13 -5.04
CA ALA A 132 -24.99 -22.83 -5.66
C ALA A 132 -26.28 -22.35 -5.01
N ALA A 133 -27.27 -21.94 -5.83
CA ALA A 133 -28.56 -21.52 -5.33
C ALA A 133 -29.06 -22.61 -4.37
N ARG A 134 -29.42 -22.20 -3.15
CA ARG A 134 -29.98 -23.12 -2.16
C ARG A 134 -31.19 -23.79 -2.82
N PRO A 135 -31.30 -25.12 -2.87
CA PRO A 135 -32.49 -25.77 -3.41
C PRO A 135 -33.71 -25.21 -2.67
N ALA A 136 -34.77 -24.93 -3.43
CA ALA A 136 -36.02 -24.48 -2.85
C ALA A 136 -36.48 -25.50 -1.79
N PRO A 137 -36.97 -25.06 -0.62
CA PRO A 137 -37.56 -25.99 0.33
C PRO A 137 -38.71 -26.73 -0.37
N ASP A 138 -38.67 -28.06 -0.30
CA ASP A 138 -39.70 -28.93 -0.86
C ASP A 138 -41.08 -28.46 -0.35
N ALA A 139 -41.98 -28.15 -1.29
CA ALA A 139 -43.35 -27.68 -1.05
C ALA A 139 -44.31 -28.84 -0.80
#